data_AF-A0A4R4GF14-F1
#
_entry.id   AF-A0A4R4GF14-F1
#
_cell.length_a   1.000
_cell.length_b   1.000
_cell.length_c   1.000
_cell.angle_alpha   90.00
_cell.angle_beta   90.00
_cell.angle_gamma   90.00
#
_symmetry.space_group_name_H-M   'P 1'
#
loop_
_entity.id
_entity.type
_entity.pdbx_description
1 polymer ?
#
loop_
_entity_poly.entity_id
_entity_poly.type
_entity_poly.pdbx_seq_one_letter_code
_entity_poly.pdbx_strand_id
1 'polypeptide(L)'
;MRVMNVKFVGRIIMTILFVFICIGAYAGDDLLKYEIEGEGVGVQGTYLVKVTVIQKKSKLDIDVIKKCAVHGVLFKGFSSQTSRTRQKPLAGSIVVEQQHQDYFDVFFQKGGSYINFANMIGENLSVVKMGKQYRISAVVSVAKDALYQELVSAGVIKGLNNGF
;
A
#
# COMPACT_ATOMS: atom_id res chain seq x y z
N MET A 1 -33.09 38.18 26.80
CA MET A 1 -33.18 36.77 26.39
C MET A 1 -33.76 36.74 24.97
N ARG A 2 -32.93 36.61 23.91
CA ARG A 2 -33.41 36.64 22.51
C ARG A 2 -33.90 35.25 22.12
N VAL A 3 -35.21 35.12 21.94
CA VAL A 3 -35.86 33.89 21.48
C VAL A 3 -35.40 33.64 20.03
N MET A 4 -34.59 32.61 19.82
CA MET A 4 -34.17 32.21 18.48
C MET A 4 -35.35 31.61 17.72
N ASN A 5 -35.54 32.07 16.48
CA ASN A 5 -36.67 31.68 15.64
C ASN A 5 -36.60 30.19 15.31
N VAL A 6 -37.66 29.43 15.58
CA VAL A 6 -37.72 27.96 15.42
C VAL A 6 -37.35 27.52 13.99
N LYS A 7 -37.64 28.36 12.99
CA LYS A 7 -37.27 28.11 11.58
C LYS A 7 -35.76 28.23 11.32
N PHE A 8 -35.04 29.01 12.11
CA PHE A 8 -33.59 29.20 12.03
C PHE A 8 -32.85 28.06 12.72
N VAL A 9 -33.35 27.61 13.89
CA VAL A 9 -32.83 26.44 14.61
C VAL A 9 -32.97 25.17 13.77
N GLY A 10 -34.13 24.98 13.11
CA GLY A 10 -34.35 23.84 12.23
C GLY A 10 -33.39 23.78 11.03
N ARG A 11 -33.04 24.92 10.44
CA ARG A 11 -32.07 24.98 9.32
C ARG A 11 -30.66 24.60 9.77
N ILE A 12 -30.21 25.05 10.95
CA ILE A 12 -28.88 24.74 11.50
C ILE A 12 -28.75 23.24 11.83
N ILE A 13 -29.78 22.64 12.43
CA ILE A 13 -29.79 21.21 12.77
C ILE A 13 -29.73 20.35 11.51
N MET A 14 -30.44 20.74 10.43
CA MET A 14 -30.43 20.01 9.16
C MET A 14 -29.08 20.06 8.45
N THR A 15 -28.37 21.20 8.46
CA THR A 15 -27.03 21.28 7.86
C THR A 15 -25.99 20.50 8.66
N ILE A 16 -26.07 20.50 10.00
CA ILE A 16 -25.15 19.70 10.83
C ILE A 16 -25.38 18.20 10.62
N LEU A 17 -26.62 17.76 10.40
CA LEU A 17 -26.94 16.36 10.11
C LEU A 17 -26.40 15.89 8.75
N PHE A 18 -26.30 16.78 7.76
CA PHE A 18 -25.80 16.45 6.42
C PHE A 18 -24.28 16.26 6.36
N VAL A 19 -23.53 16.96 7.21
CA VAL A 19 -22.05 16.87 7.26
C VAL A 19 -21.56 15.52 7.82
N PHE A 20 -22.36 14.85 8.66
CA PHE A 20 -22.00 13.53 9.20
C PHE A 20 -22.17 12.36 8.22
N ILE A 21 -22.94 12.53 7.14
CA ILE A 21 -23.20 11.45 6.16
C ILE A 21 -21.99 11.24 5.23
N CYS A 22 -21.08 12.22 5.12
CA CYS A 22 -19.95 12.15 4.18
C CYS A 22 -18.65 11.54 4.73
N ILE A 23 -18.59 11.15 6.01
CA ILE A 23 -17.34 10.60 6.61
C ILE A 23 -17.38 9.05 6.73
N GLY A 24 -18.53 8.42 6.52
CA GLY A 24 -18.76 7.02 6.90
C GLY A 24 -18.59 5.95 5.82
N ALA A 25 -18.02 6.26 4.66
CA ALA A 25 -17.83 5.28 3.58
C ALA A 25 -16.34 5.11 3.20
N TYR A 26 -15.46 5.07 4.20
CA TYR A 26 -14.23 4.29 4.04
C TYR A 26 -14.65 2.83 4.14
N ALA A 27 -15.14 2.28 3.02
CA ALA A 27 -15.14 0.85 2.83
C ALA A 27 -13.67 0.44 2.97
N GLY A 28 -13.29 0.02 4.17
CA GLY A 28 -11.97 -0.49 4.44
C GLY A 28 -11.69 -1.51 3.36
N ASP A 29 -10.68 -1.23 2.53
CA ASP A 29 -10.08 -2.18 1.62
C ASP A 29 -9.97 -3.48 2.41
N ASP A 30 -10.73 -4.52 2.02
CA ASP A 30 -10.65 -5.84 2.62
C ASP A 30 -9.17 -6.20 2.63
N LEU A 31 -8.52 -6.11 3.81
CA LEU A 31 -7.07 -6.09 3.97
C LEU A 31 -6.49 -7.20 3.10
N LEU A 32 -5.91 -6.80 1.96
CA LEU A 32 -5.57 -7.75 0.90
C LEU A 32 -4.61 -8.78 1.49
N LYS A 33 -5.03 -10.04 1.53
CA LYS A 33 -4.17 -11.12 1.99
C LYS A 33 -3.17 -11.42 0.90
N TYR A 34 -1.93 -10.99 1.10
CA TYR A 34 -0.86 -11.26 0.16
C TYR A 34 0.41 -11.78 0.84
N GLU A 35 1.18 -12.51 0.06
CA GLU A 35 2.50 -13.00 0.40
C GLU A 35 3.52 -12.32 -0.53
N ILE A 36 4.74 -12.16 -0.02
CA ILE A 36 5.85 -11.57 -0.75
C ILE A 36 7.11 -12.40 -0.50
N GLU A 37 7.77 -12.78 -1.57
CA GLU A 37 8.99 -13.59 -1.56
C GLU A 37 10.01 -12.97 -2.53
N GLY A 38 11.31 -13.11 -2.24
CA GLY A 38 12.36 -12.64 -3.13
C GLY A 38 12.64 -13.66 -4.25
N GLU A 39 12.51 -13.23 -5.50
CA GLU A 39 12.74 -14.03 -6.71
C GLU A 39 14.12 -13.72 -7.30
N GLY A 40 15.17 -14.11 -6.58
CA GLY A 40 16.55 -13.88 -7.02
C GLY A 40 17.06 -12.48 -6.68
N VAL A 41 18.11 -12.07 -7.41
CA VAL A 41 18.84 -10.83 -7.17
C VAL A 41 18.41 -9.82 -8.23
N GLY A 42 17.83 -8.69 -7.79
CA GLY A 42 17.53 -7.56 -8.68
C GLY A 42 18.81 -6.92 -9.23
N VAL A 43 18.65 -5.98 -10.16
CA VAL A 43 19.75 -5.08 -10.51
C VAL A 43 20.07 -4.16 -9.33
N GLN A 44 21.23 -3.52 -9.35
CA GLN A 44 21.60 -2.58 -8.29
C GLN A 44 20.48 -1.54 -8.08
N GLY A 45 20.06 -1.38 -6.83
CA GLY A 45 19.00 -0.46 -6.44
C GLY A 45 17.57 -0.94 -6.64
N THR A 46 17.36 -2.19 -7.09
CA THR A 46 16.03 -2.80 -7.17
C THR A 46 15.93 -4.11 -6.39
N TYR A 47 14.69 -4.45 -6.01
CA TYR A 47 14.34 -5.76 -5.50
C TYR A 47 13.48 -6.49 -6.52
N LEU A 48 13.75 -7.79 -6.70
CA LEU A 48 12.91 -8.66 -7.52
C LEU A 48 12.08 -9.54 -6.59
N VAL A 49 10.77 -9.33 -6.58
CA VAL A 49 9.85 -9.98 -5.63
C VAL A 49 8.69 -10.67 -6.36
N LYS A 50 8.34 -11.89 -5.93
CA LYS A 50 7.06 -12.51 -6.27
C LYS A 50 6.05 -12.12 -5.23
N VAL A 51 4.97 -11.51 -5.70
CA VAL A 51 3.81 -11.19 -4.88
C VAL A 51 2.71 -12.16 -5.23
N THR A 52 2.10 -12.76 -4.20
CA THR A 52 0.95 -13.65 -4.35
C THR A 52 -0.22 -13.08 -3.59
N VAL A 53 -1.25 -12.64 -4.30
CA VAL A 53 -2.50 -12.15 -3.72
C VAL A 53 -3.51 -13.29 -3.62
N ILE A 54 -4.14 -13.43 -2.46
CA ILE A 54 -5.09 -14.49 -2.16
C ILE A 54 -6.48 -13.87 -2.06
N GLN A 55 -7.36 -14.21 -3.01
CA GLN A 55 -8.71 -13.65 -3.06
C GLN A 55 -9.74 -14.65 -3.62
N LYS A 56 -11.04 -14.38 -3.43
CA LYS A 56 -12.12 -15.25 -3.95
C LYS A 56 -12.36 -15.11 -5.45
N LYS A 57 -11.93 -13.99 -6.07
CA LYS A 57 -12.12 -13.69 -7.49
C LYS A 57 -10.89 -14.13 -8.29
N SER A 58 -11.09 -14.59 -9.53
CA SER A 58 -10.00 -15.03 -10.41
C SER A 58 -9.29 -13.91 -11.17
N LYS A 59 -9.92 -12.73 -11.26
CA LYS A 59 -9.35 -11.55 -11.92
C LYS A 59 -8.77 -10.60 -10.89
N LEU A 60 -7.57 -10.10 -11.16
CA LEU A 60 -6.86 -9.14 -10.33
C LEU A 60 -6.30 -8.03 -11.21
N ASP A 61 -6.39 -6.80 -10.72
CA ASP A 61 -5.80 -5.65 -11.38
C ASP A 61 -4.27 -5.63 -11.14
N ILE A 62 -3.50 -5.29 -12.16
CA ILE A 62 -2.04 -5.18 -12.09
C ILE A 62 -1.64 -4.12 -11.06
N ASP A 63 -2.43 -3.04 -10.95
CA ASP A 63 -2.20 -1.96 -9.99
C ASP A 63 -2.25 -2.46 -8.54
N VAL A 64 -3.08 -3.46 -8.26
CA VAL A 64 -3.18 -4.08 -6.93
C VAL A 64 -1.94 -4.90 -6.62
N ILE A 65 -1.41 -5.65 -7.58
CA ILE A 65 -0.15 -6.40 -7.40
C ILE A 65 1.01 -5.43 -7.13
N LYS A 66 1.11 -4.35 -7.92
CA LYS A 66 2.13 -3.31 -7.72
C LYS A 66 2.02 -2.68 -6.33
N LYS A 67 0.80 -2.36 -5.88
CA LYS A 67 0.55 -1.84 -4.53
C LYS A 67 1.03 -2.80 -3.46
N CYS A 68 0.68 -4.09 -3.57
CA CYS A 68 1.13 -5.14 -2.65
C CYS A 68 2.67 -5.33 -2.66
N ALA A 69 3.32 -5.20 -3.83
CA ALA A 69 4.78 -5.31 -3.93
C ALA A 69 5.48 -4.18 -3.15
N VAL A 70 5.08 -2.93 -3.41
CA VAL A 70 5.64 -1.76 -2.75
C VAL A 70 5.34 -1.80 -1.26
N HIS A 71 4.09 -2.04 -0.87
CA HIS A 71 3.69 -2.17 0.54
C HIS A 71 4.48 -3.29 1.24
N GLY A 72 4.66 -4.44 0.58
CA GLY A 72 5.42 -5.56 1.14
C GLY A 72 6.87 -5.17 1.40
N VAL A 73 7.52 -4.49 0.46
CA VAL A 73 8.89 -3.98 0.62
C VAL A 73 8.97 -2.92 1.73
N LEU A 74 7.98 -2.03 1.84
CA LEU A 74 7.99 -0.97 2.84
C LEU A 74 7.77 -1.48 4.26
N PHE A 75 6.77 -2.33 4.49
CA PHE A 75 6.26 -2.58 5.84
C PHE A 75 6.37 -4.04 6.30
N LYS A 76 6.47 -5.00 5.37
CA LYS A 76 6.49 -6.44 5.70
C LYS A 76 7.88 -7.05 5.62
N GLY A 77 8.70 -6.58 4.69
CA GLY A 77 9.93 -7.26 4.30
C GLY A 77 9.63 -8.60 3.62
N PHE A 78 10.68 -9.30 3.20
CA PHE A 78 10.55 -10.58 2.51
C PHE A 78 11.80 -11.44 2.71
N SER A 79 11.64 -12.74 2.51
CA SER A 79 12.76 -13.68 2.45
C SER A 79 12.92 -14.16 1.02
N SER A 80 14.17 -14.39 0.59
CA SER A 80 14.46 -15.10 -0.65
C SER A 80 14.87 -16.53 -0.33
N GLN A 81 14.16 -17.51 -0.88
CA GLN A 81 14.54 -18.92 -0.71
C GLN A 81 15.86 -19.21 -1.41
N THR A 82 16.08 -18.62 -2.58
CA THR A 82 17.29 -18.80 -3.40
C THR A 82 18.54 -18.26 -2.70
N SER A 83 18.47 -17.03 -2.17
CA SER A 83 19.62 -16.41 -1.51
C SER A 83 19.73 -16.75 -0.02
N ARG A 84 18.71 -17.41 0.56
CA ARG A 84 18.56 -17.65 2.01
C ARG A 84 18.77 -16.39 2.87
N THR A 85 18.45 -15.23 2.31
CA THR A 85 18.54 -13.94 2.99
C THR A 85 17.16 -13.39 3.29
N ARG A 86 17.05 -12.69 4.42
CA ARG A 86 15.85 -11.96 4.80
C ARG A 86 16.09 -10.47 4.67
N GLN A 87 15.26 -9.81 3.89
CA GLN A 87 15.23 -8.36 3.76
C GLN A 87 14.27 -7.78 4.80
N LYS A 88 14.76 -6.81 5.58
CA LYS A 88 13.93 -6.06 6.52
C LYS A 88 13.01 -5.09 5.76
N PRO A 89 11.86 -4.69 6.34
CA PRO A 89 11.03 -3.66 5.76
C PRO A 89 11.79 -2.35 5.61
N LEU A 90 11.62 -1.66 4.48
CA LEU A 90 12.34 -0.42 4.17
C LEU A 90 11.90 0.74 5.07
N ALA A 91 10.61 0.83 5.36
CA ALA A 91 10.03 1.81 6.28
C ALA A 91 9.96 1.31 7.74
N GLY A 92 10.65 0.20 8.04
CA GLY A 92 10.75 -0.35 9.40
C GLY A 92 9.58 -1.24 9.81
N SER A 93 8.36 -0.72 9.86
CA SER A 93 7.17 -1.52 10.23
C SER A 93 5.85 -0.84 9.85
N ILE A 94 4.75 -1.56 10.03
CA ILE A 94 3.37 -1.06 9.91
C ILE A 94 3.08 0.17 10.80
N VAL A 95 3.85 0.38 11.88
CA VAL A 95 3.67 1.55 12.76
C VAL A 95 3.97 2.86 12.01
N VAL A 96 4.94 2.85 11.10
CA VAL A 96 5.29 4.03 10.28
C VAL A 96 4.16 4.32 9.29
N GLU A 97 3.49 3.29 8.78
CA GLU A 97 2.30 3.47 7.94
C GLU A 97 1.19 4.21 8.70
N GLN A 98 0.93 3.83 9.94
CA GLN A 98 -0.08 4.48 10.78
C GLN A 98 0.30 5.90 11.18
N GLN A 99 1.58 6.16 11.47
CA GLN A 99 2.07 7.49 11.84
C GLN A 99 2.00 8.49 10.69
N HIS A 100 2.17 8.01 9.46
CA HIS A 100 2.15 8.81 8.25
C HIS A 100 0.97 8.41 7.34
N GLN A 101 -0.17 8.09 7.93
CA GLN A 101 -1.32 7.55 7.21
C GLN A 101 -1.78 8.51 6.09
N ASP A 102 -1.86 9.82 6.37
CA ASP A 102 -2.26 10.82 5.37
C ASP A 102 -1.35 10.80 4.12
N TYR A 103 -0.04 10.57 4.33
CA TYR A 103 0.90 10.42 3.23
C TYR A 103 0.66 9.11 2.48
N PHE A 104 0.53 8.00 3.19
CA PHE A 104 0.38 6.68 2.57
C PHE A 104 -0.97 6.48 1.87
N ASP A 105 -2.03 7.13 2.34
CA ASP A 105 -3.33 7.16 1.68
C ASP A 105 -3.22 7.79 0.29
N VAL A 106 -2.52 8.93 0.16
CA VAL A 106 -2.25 9.58 -1.14
C VAL A 106 -1.24 8.77 -1.96
N PHE A 107 -0.20 8.24 -1.33
CA PHE A 107 0.86 7.48 -1.99
C PHE A 107 0.31 6.21 -2.66
N PHE A 108 -0.62 5.50 -2.00
CA PHE A 108 -1.22 4.24 -2.45
C PHE A 108 -2.63 4.37 -3.04
N GLN A 109 -3.13 5.59 -3.23
CA GLN A 109 -4.39 5.81 -3.95
C GLN A 109 -4.28 5.29 -5.38
N LYS A 110 -5.40 5.01 -6.04
CA LYS A 110 -5.40 4.56 -7.43
C LYS A 110 -4.66 5.57 -8.32
N GLY A 111 -3.65 5.12 -9.07
CA GLY A 111 -2.81 6.01 -9.87
C GLY A 111 -1.74 6.79 -9.08
N GLY A 112 -1.56 6.50 -7.80
CA GLY A 112 -0.63 7.19 -6.91
C GLY A 112 0.84 6.90 -7.19
N SER A 113 1.72 7.60 -6.46
CA SER A 113 3.17 7.58 -6.67
C SER A 113 3.80 6.19 -6.59
N TYR A 114 3.18 5.25 -5.85
CA TYR A 114 3.68 3.88 -5.73
C TYR A 114 3.91 3.18 -7.08
N ILE A 115 3.13 3.52 -8.12
CA ILE A 115 3.21 2.90 -9.45
C ILE A 115 4.59 3.13 -10.09
N ASN A 116 5.21 4.28 -9.83
CA ASN A 116 6.51 4.66 -10.40
C ASN A 116 7.65 3.78 -9.85
N PHE A 117 7.43 3.13 -8.71
CA PHE A 117 8.43 2.29 -8.05
C PHE A 117 8.22 0.80 -8.33
N ALA A 118 7.19 0.40 -9.10
CA ALA A 118 6.84 -0.99 -9.32
C ALA A 118 6.63 -1.32 -10.80
N ASN A 119 7.51 -2.17 -11.33
CA ASN A 119 7.47 -2.64 -12.69
C ASN A 119 7.23 -4.15 -12.74
N MET A 120 6.24 -4.58 -13.53
CA MET A 120 5.96 -6.01 -13.72
C MET A 120 7.07 -6.65 -14.53
N ILE A 121 7.49 -7.84 -14.11
CA ILE A 121 8.39 -8.68 -14.89
C ILE A 121 7.55 -9.70 -15.63
N GLY A 122 7.41 -9.47 -16.94
CA GLY A 122 6.46 -10.17 -17.79
C GLY A 122 5.06 -9.57 -17.74
N GLU A 123 4.20 -10.03 -18.65
CA GLU A 123 2.86 -9.46 -18.87
C GLU A 123 1.75 -10.30 -18.22
N ASN A 124 2.05 -11.52 -17.80
CA ASN A 124 1.05 -12.50 -17.39
C ASN A 124 0.99 -12.69 -15.88
N LEU A 125 -0.23 -12.78 -15.35
CA LEU A 125 -0.50 -13.19 -13.99
C LEU A 125 -0.60 -14.72 -13.91
N SER A 126 0.07 -15.33 -12.94
CA SER A 126 -0.10 -16.75 -12.63
C SER A 126 -1.30 -16.93 -11.71
N VAL A 127 -2.37 -17.58 -12.19
CA VAL A 127 -3.61 -17.78 -11.43
C VAL A 127 -3.76 -19.25 -11.09
N VAL A 128 -3.73 -19.58 -9.79
CA VAL A 128 -3.90 -20.93 -9.27
C VAL A 128 -5.13 -20.99 -8.37
N LYS A 129 -6.08 -21.88 -8.70
CA LYS A 129 -7.26 -22.11 -7.87
C LYS A 129 -6.91 -23.00 -6.68
N MET A 130 -7.22 -22.54 -5.47
CA MET A 130 -7.00 -23.23 -4.20
C MET A 130 -8.33 -23.32 -3.45
N GLY A 131 -9.10 -24.39 -3.72
CA GLY A 131 -10.43 -24.59 -3.14
C GLY A 131 -11.40 -23.47 -3.55
N LYS A 132 -11.80 -22.64 -2.58
CA LYS A 132 -12.74 -21.51 -2.76
C LYS A 132 -12.04 -20.17 -3.04
N GLN A 133 -10.71 -20.15 -3.11
CA GLN A 133 -9.91 -18.96 -3.35
C GLN A 133 -8.96 -19.17 -4.52
N TYR A 134 -8.38 -18.08 -5.00
CA TYR A 134 -7.37 -18.01 -6.03
C TYR A 134 -6.11 -17.40 -5.44
N ARG A 135 -4.97 -18.01 -5.71
CA ARG A 135 -3.64 -17.40 -5.53
C ARG A 135 -3.25 -16.82 -6.88
N ILE A 136 -3.08 -15.51 -6.92
CA ILE A 136 -2.73 -14.78 -8.14
C ILE A 136 -1.36 -14.18 -7.90
N SER A 137 -0.37 -14.68 -8.64
CA SER A 137 1.03 -14.35 -8.44
C SER A 137 1.63 -13.65 -9.65
N ALA A 138 2.54 -12.72 -9.40
CA ALA A 138 3.40 -12.15 -10.42
C ALA A 138 4.73 -11.69 -9.82
N VAL A 139 5.73 -11.56 -10.68
CA VAL A 139 7.05 -11.05 -10.32
C VAL A 139 7.08 -9.55 -10.62
N VAL A 140 7.56 -8.77 -9.65
CA VAL A 140 7.63 -7.32 -9.70
C VAL A 140 9.05 -6.88 -9.34
N SER A 141 9.61 -6.01 -10.17
CA SER A 141 10.80 -5.24 -9.84
C SER A 141 10.39 -3.97 -9.09
N VAL A 142 10.87 -3.84 -7.86
CA VAL A 142 10.62 -2.67 -7.00
C VAL A 142 11.88 -1.81 -6.92
N ALA A 143 11.78 -0.53 -7.29
CA ALA A 143 12.88 0.42 -7.27
C ALA A 143 13.21 0.87 -5.83
N LYS A 144 13.86 -0.01 -5.07
CA LYS A 144 14.19 0.17 -3.65
C LYS A 144 14.89 1.50 -3.36
N ASP A 145 15.96 1.82 -4.08
CA ASP A 145 16.77 3.00 -3.73
C ASP A 145 15.99 4.30 -3.99
N ALA A 146 15.27 4.37 -5.11
CA ALA A 146 14.39 5.50 -5.41
C ALA A 146 13.25 5.62 -4.37
N LEU A 147 12.66 4.49 -3.99
CA LEU A 147 11.60 4.45 -2.97
C LEU A 147 12.12 4.90 -1.60
N TYR A 148 13.36 4.55 -1.24
CA TYR A 148 14.01 5.04 -0.03
C TYR A 148 14.20 6.56 -0.07
N GLN A 149 14.72 7.09 -1.18
CA GLN A 149 14.93 8.53 -1.33
C GLN A 149 13.62 9.33 -1.29
N GLU A 150 12.55 8.80 -1.88
CA GLU A 150 11.21 9.40 -1.82
C GLU A 150 10.74 9.53 -0.37
N LEU A 151 10.81 8.45 0.41
CA LEU A 151 10.38 8.46 1.80
C LEU A 151 11.24 9.36 2.70
N VAL A 152 12.55 9.45 2.43
CA VAL A 152 13.42 10.40 3.13
C VAL A 152 13.04 11.84 2.80
N SER A 153 12.81 12.13 1.51
CA SER A 153 12.44 13.47 1.02
C SER A 153 11.06 13.91 1.54
N ALA A 154 10.13 12.96 1.65
CA ALA A 154 8.81 13.17 2.25
C ALA A 154 8.84 13.28 3.79
N GLY A 155 9.99 13.08 4.44
CA GLY A 155 10.13 13.12 5.89
C GLY A 155 9.48 11.94 6.63
N VAL A 156 9.16 10.86 5.92
CA VAL A 156 8.52 9.66 6.47
C VAL A 156 9.53 8.78 7.20
N ILE A 157 10.76 8.70 6.68
CA ILE A 157 11.85 7.94 7.31
C ILE A 157 13.11 8.80 7.43
N LYS A 158 13.93 8.51 8.43
CA LYS A 158 15.20 9.22 8.62
C LYS A 158 16.24 8.73 7.62
N GLY A 159 16.91 9.67 6.96
CA GLY A 159 18.07 9.38 6.13
C GLY A 159 19.24 8.86 6.97
N LEU A 160 20.02 7.93 6.40
CA LEU A 160 21.25 7.41 6.99
C LEU A 160 22.32 8.50 7.23
N ASN A 161 22.16 9.68 6.64
CA ASN A 161 23.11 10.81 6.72
C ASN A 161 22.94 11.71 7.96
N ASN A 162 22.00 11.42 8.86
CA ASN A 162 21.74 12.25 10.05
C ASN A 162 22.60 11.86 11.28
N GLY A 163 23.77 11.26 11.04
CA GLY A 163 24.73 10.85 12.07
C GLY A 163 26.13 11.36 11.74
N PHE A 164 26.30 12.67 11.76
CA PHE A 164 27.60 13.34 11.92
C PHE A 164 27.50 14.30 13.09
#